data_AF-A0A699WUI1-F1
#
_entry.id   AF-A0A699WUI1-F1
#
_cell.length_a   1.000
_cell.length_b   1.000
_cell.length_c   1.000
_cell.angle_alpha   90.00
_cell.angle_beta   90.00
_cell.angle_gamma   90.00
#
_symmetry.space_group_name_H-M   'P 1'
#
loop_
_entity.id
_entity.type
_entity.pdbx_description
1 polymer ?
#
loop_
_entity_poly.entity_id
_entity_poly.type
_entity_poly.pdbx_seq_one_letter_code
_entity_poly.pdbx_strand_id
1 'polypeptide(L)'
;AELGPDAQRWISSTAFFENANACMWAGIPKQVCQSGYRSAYRQHVRIAPAYRLQEDCEADFAPGECFVSGVSHLWTPWLSGFSLITHARLPPSSLHAHRQAQKAPVDRSWWQHLQGIKASPEAATR
;
A
#
# COMPACT_ATOMS: atom_id res chain seq x y z
N ALA A 1 3.33 19.91 -11.99
CA ALA A 1 4.59 19.19 -11.78
C ALA A 1 4.41 17.80 -12.35
N GLU A 2 4.96 17.54 -13.53
CA GLU A 2 4.88 16.24 -14.19
C GLU A 2 5.93 15.31 -13.56
N LEU A 3 5.46 14.20 -12.99
CA LEU A 3 6.29 13.16 -12.40
C LEU A 3 6.98 12.40 -13.56
N GLY A 4 8.30 12.54 -13.67
CA GLY A 4 9.10 11.83 -14.67
C GLY A 4 9.03 10.30 -14.54
N PRO A 5 9.50 9.54 -15.55
CA PRO A 5 9.34 8.08 -15.63
C PRO A 5 10.05 7.27 -14.53
N ASP A 6 10.83 7.92 -13.66
CA ASP A 6 11.49 7.36 -12.47
C ASP A 6 10.84 7.77 -11.14
N ALA A 7 9.63 8.33 -11.18
CA ALA A 7 8.87 8.66 -9.97
C ALA A 7 8.66 7.38 -9.14
N GLN A 8 9.33 7.33 -8.00
CA GLN A 8 9.32 6.19 -7.09
C GLN A 8 7.88 5.85 -6.74
N ARG A 9 7.42 4.71 -7.26
CA ARG A 9 6.05 4.28 -7.08
C ARG A 9 5.91 3.69 -5.68
N TRP A 10 5.37 4.49 -4.77
CA TRP A 10 4.98 4.02 -3.44
C TRP A 10 3.59 3.40 -3.51
N ILE A 11 3.40 2.32 -2.77
CA ILE A 11 2.09 1.77 -2.44
C ILE A 11 1.88 1.88 -0.94
N SER A 12 0.62 2.03 -0.52
CA SER A 12 0.22 2.01 0.88
C SER A 12 -0.85 0.95 1.09
N SER A 13 -0.79 0.29 2.24
CA SER A 13 -1.86 -0.59 2.73
C SER A 13 -2.24 -0.17 4.14
N THR A 14 -3.53 -0.21 4.45
CA THR A 14 -4.07 0.12 5.76
C THR A 14 -4.73 -1.12 6.35
N ALA A 15 -4.38 -1.49 7.57
CA ALA A 15 -5.01 -2.58 8.31
C ALA A 15 -5.57 -2.05 9.64
N PHE A 16 -6.81 -2.41 9.96
CA PHE A 16 -7.48 -2.06 11.20
C PHE A 16 -7.40 -3.21 12.22
N PHE A 17 -7.21 -2.87 13.49
CA PHE A 17 -7.17 -3.81 14.60
C PHE A 17 -7.94 -3.24 15.79
N GLU A 18 -8.79 -4.06 16.41
CA GLU A 18 -9.58 -3.68 17.59
C GLU A 18 -8.70 -3.31 18.78
N ASN A 19 -7.58 -4.01 18.97
CA ASN A 19 -6.64 -3.76 20.06
C ASN A 19 -5.24 -4.26 19.72
N ALA A 20 -4.26 -3.92 20.58
CA ALA A 20 -2.87 -4.30 20.36
C ALA A 20 -2.66 -5.82 20.27
N ASN A 21 -3.47 -6.63 20.95
CA ASN A 21 -3.38 -8.09 20.89
C ASN A 21 -3.84 -8.61 19.53
N ALA A 22 -4.95 -8.11 18.97
CA ALA A 22 -5.40 -8.46 17.62
C ALA A 22 -4.32 -8.16 16.57
N CYS A 23 -3.64 -7.01 16.69
CA CYS A 23 -2.49 -6.66 15.85
C CYS A 23 -1.32 -7.66 15.99
N MET A 24 -0.99 -8.07 17.22
CA MET A 24 0.07 -9.05 17.46
C MET A 24 -0.29 -10.44 16.95
N TRP A 25 -1.56 -10.85 17.08
CA TRP A 25 -2.07 -12.12 16.54
C TRP A 25 -2.03 -12.16 15.01
N ALA A 26 -2.11 -10.99 14.35
CA ALA A 26 -1.87 -10.86 12.92
C ALA A 26 -0.37 -10.94 12.52
N GLY A 27 0.53 -11.21 13.46
CA GLY A 27 1.96 -11.41 13.22
C GLY A 27 2.78 -10.12 13.17
N ILE A 28 2.20 -8.97 13.51
CA ILE A 28 2.91 -7.69 13.53
C ILE A 28 3.77 -7.59 14.81
N PRO A 29 5.01 -7.06 14.73
CA PRO A 29 5.87 -6.94 15.91
C PRO A 29 5.20 -6.19 17.07
N LYS A 30 5.32 -6.74 18.28
CA LYS A 30 4.75 -6.19 19.52
C LYS A 30 4.97 -4.69 19.69
N GLN A 31 6.20 -4.21 19.46
CA GLN A 31 6.53 -2.79 19.62
C GLN A 31 5.74 -1.89 18.68
N VAL A 32 5.50 -2.34 17.44
CA VAL A 32 4.69 -1.60 16.45
C VAL A 32 3.23 -1.54 16.90
N CYS A 33 2.66 -2.68 17.29
CA CYS A 33 1.26 -2.75 17.78
C CYS A 33 1.04 -1.89 19.03
N GLN A 34 1.93 -2.01 20.02
CA GLN A 34 1.82 -1.25 21.27
C GLN A 34 2.00 0.26 21.04
N SER A 35 2.96 0.65 20.20
CA SER A 35 3.18 2.07 19.88
C SER A 35 2.02 2.66 19.07
N GLY A 36 1.50 1.89 18.10
CA GLY A 36 0.34 2.25 17.29
C GLY A 36 -0.90 2.46 18.15
N TYR A 37 -1.29 1.45 18.95
CA TYR A 37 -2.43 1.54 19.86
C TYR A 37 -2.30 2.72 20.84
N ARG A 38 -1.12 2.90 21.44
CA ARG A 38 -0.87 4.02 22.36
C ARG A 38 -0.99 5.38 21.67
N SER A 39 -0.59 5.48 20.40
CA SER A 39 -0.71 6.71 19.63
C SER A 39 -2.16 7.00 19.26
N ALA A 40 -2.91 5.99 18.82
CA ALA A 40 -4.35 6.09 18.58
C ALA A 40 -5.11 6.47 19.85
N TYR A 41 -4.81 5.85 20.99
CA TYR A 41 -5.43 6.19 22.28
C TYR A 41 -5.15 7.64 22.69
N ARG A 42 -3.90 8.13 22.54
CA ARG A 42 -3.59 9.55 22.81
C ARG A 42 -4.37 10.51 21.92
N GLN A 43 -4.64 10.13 20.67
CA GLN A 43 -5.46 10.93 19.78
C GLN A 43 -6.93 10.87 20.19
N HIS A 44 -7.45 9.67 20.46
CA HIS A 44 -8.82 9.43 20.92
C HIS A 44 -9.17 10.29 22.13
N VAL A 45 -8.38 10.23 23.20
CA VAL A 45 -8.67 11.02 24.42
C VAL A 45 -8.68 12.54 24.20
N ARG A 46 -8.13 13.04 23.08
CA ARG A 46 -8.14 14.48 22.73
C ARG A 46 -9.35 14.88 21.91
N ILE A 47 -9.89 13.97 21.09
CA ILE A 47 -10.92 14.28 20.09
C ILE A 47 -12.25 13.57 20.32
N ALA A 48 -12.29 12.61 21.25
CA ALA A 48 -13.50 11.88 21.56
C ALA A 48 -14.60 12.85 22.04
N PRO A 49 -15.85 12.67 21.56
CA PRO A 49 -16.97 13.46 22.05
C PRO A 49 -17.20 13.20 23.53
N ALA A 50 -17.69 14.23 24.23
CA ALA A 50 -17.97 14.18 25.66
C ALA A 50 -19.44 14.47 25.91
N TYR A 51 -20.09 13.61 26.68
CA TYR A 51 -21.52 13.62 26.97
C TYR A 51 -21.75 13.81 28.47
N ARG A 52 -22.86 14.47 28.81
CA ARG A 52 -23.25 14.64 30.22
C ARG A 52 -23.88 13.38 30.80
N LEU A 53 -24.64 12.65 29.99
CA LEU A 53 -25.37 11.46 30.39
C LEU A 53 -24.81 10.22 29.66
N GLN A 54 -24.91 9.06 30.33
CA GLN A 54 -24.51 7.79 29.74
C GLN A 54 -25.36 7.45 28.52
N GLU A 55 -26.68 7.62 28.64
CA GLU A 55 -27.66 7.30 27.61
C GLU A 55 -27.39 8.05 26.30
N ASP A 56 -26.99 9.33 26.36
CA ASP A 56 -26.63 10.11 25.18
C ASP A 56 -25.39 9.53 24.47
N CYS A 57 -24.38 9.13 25.23
CA CYS A 57 -23.17 8.51 24.69
C CYS A 57 -23.48 7.15 24.07
N GLU A 58 -24.25 6.31 24.78
CA GLU A 58 -24.57 4.96 24.34
C GLU A 58 -25.55 4.94 23.16
N ALA A 59 -26.38 5.97 23.02
CA ALA A 59 -27.24 6.16 21.85
C ALA A 59 -26.41 6.40 20.56
N ASP A 60 -25.28 7.11 20.68
CA ASP A 60 -24.41 7.43 19.54
C ASP A 60 -23.40 6.31 19.20
N PHE A 61 -23.00 5.48 20.17
CA PHE A 61 -21.94 4.48 19.99
C PHE A 61 -22.45 3.04 20.14
N ALA A 62 -22.81 2.63 21.37
CA ALA A 62 -23.55 1.41 21.71
C ALA A 62 -23.67 1.27 23.25
N PRO A 63 -24.64 0.49 23.75
CA PRO A 63 -24.73 0.16 25.17
C PRO A 63 -23.45 -0.51 25.70
N GLY A 64 -22.91 -0.01 26.82
CA GLY A 64 -21.68 -0.53 27.43
C GLY A 64 -20.38 -0.05 26.77
N GLU A 65 -20.45 0.67 25.66
CA GLU A 65 -19.28 1.19 24.94
C GLU A 65 -18.83 2.58 25.41
N CYS A 66 -19.38 3.06 26.53
CA CYS A 66 -19.05 4.36 27.11
C CYS A 66 -18.49 4.23 28.54
N PHE A 67 -17.61 5.16 28.91
CA PHE A 67 -17.03 5.26 30.24
C PHE A 67 -16.93 6.71 30.71
N VAL A 68 -16.83 6.93 32.03
CA VAL A 68 -16.61 8.26 32.59
C VAL A 68 -15.13 8.60 32.51
N SER A 69 -14.80 9.67 31.77
CA SER A 69 -13.44 10.19 31.68
C SER A 69 -12.98 10.74 33.02
N GLY A 70 -11.81 10.31 33.50
CA GLY A 70 -11.22 10.81 34.74
C GLY A 70 -10.77 12.28 34.68
N VAL A 71 -10.65 12.87 33.49
CA VAL A 71 -10.20 14.26 33.30
C VAL A 71 -11.38 15.23 33.26
N SER A 72 -12.44 14.90 32.50
CA SER A 72 -13.60 15.78 32.33
C SER A 72 -14.79 15.42 33.21
N HIS A 73 -14.79 14.23 33.83
CA HIS A 73 -15.95 13.64 34.51
C HIS A 73 -17.20 13.49 33.62
N LEU A 74 -17.02 13.53 32.29
CA LEU A 74 -18.05 13.34 31.29
C LEU A 74 -17.96 11.93 30.69
N TRP A 75 -19.08 11.45 30.17
CA TRP A 75 -19.15 10.19 29.43
C TRP A 75 -18.47 10.32 28.07
N THR A 76 -17.68 9.33 27.69
CA THR A 76 -16.95 9.28 26.42
C THR A 76 -16.96 7.83 25.92
N PRO A 77 -16.96 7.60 24.60
CA PRO A 77 -16.85 6.26 24.04
C PRO A 77 -15.47 5.66 24.26
N TRP A 78 -15.39 4.33 24.30
CA TRP A 78 -14.14 3.59 24.21
C TRP A 78 -13.46 3.77 22.85
N LEU A 79 -12.14 3.54 22.82
CA LEU A 79 -11.41 3.46 21.56
C LEU A 79 -11.80 2.15 20.87
N SER A 80 -12.48 2.24 19.73
CA SER A 80 -12.94 1.07 18.97
C SER A 80 -11.81 0.31 18.25
N GLY A 81 -10.64 0.93 18.09
CA GLY A 81 -9.46 0.28 17.53
C GLY A 81 -8.46 1.27 16.95
N PHE A 82 -7.50 0.76 16.18
CA PHE A 82 -6.48 1.57 15.52
C PHE A 82 -6.10 0.97 14.17
N SER A 83 -5.59 1.82 13.29
CA SER A 83 -5.07 1.39 12.00
C SER A 83 -3.56 1.53 11.91
N LEU A 84 -2.92 0.58 11.25
CA LEU A 84 -1.53 0.68 10.82
C LEU A 84 -1.50 0.91 9.31
N ILE A 85 -0.72 1.90 8.89
CA ILE A 85 -0.47 2.21 7.48
C ILE A 85 0.95 1.76 7.16
N THR A 86 1.08 0.86 6.20
CA THR A 86 2.37 0.36 5.71
C THR A 86 2.63 0.94 4.33
N HIS A 87 3.79 1.57 4.15
CA HIS A 87 4.24 2.07 2.86
C HIS A 87 5.32 1.14 2.31
N ALA A 88 5.21 0.75 1.06
CA ALA A 88 6.24 -0.01 0.36
C ALA A 88 6.62 0.71 -0.92
N ARG A 89 7.93 0.79 -1.16
CA ARG A 89 8.47 1.28 -2.42
C ARG A 89 8.49 0.13 -3.43
N LEU A 90 7.83 0.31 -4.55
CA LEU A 90 7.90 -0.64 -5.65
C LEU A 90 9.25 -0.52 -6.37
N PRO A 91 9.80 -1.63 -6.88
CA PRO A 91 10.92 -1.58 -7.79
C PRO A 91 10.53 -0.85 -9.10
N PRO A 92 11.50 -0.30 -9.83
CA PRO A 92 11.25 0.24 -11.17
C PRO A 92 10.63 -0.85 -12.06
N SER A 93 9.67 -0.48 -12.90
CA SER A 93 8.96 -1.45 -13.73
C SER A 93 9.86 -1.94 -14.87
N SER A 94 10.13 -3.25 -14.92
CA SER A 94 10.88 -3.88 -16.00
C SER A 94 10.14 -3.83 -17.35
N LEU A 95 8.82 -3.61 -17.33
CA LEU A 95 7.98 -3.50 -18.53
C LEU A 95 8.44 -2.37 -19.48
N HIS A 96 8.95 -1.25 -18.96
CA HIS A 96 9.51 -0.19 -19.83
C HIS A 96 10.89 -0.55 -20.38
N ALA A 97 11.72 -1.23 -19.59
CA ALA A 97 13.05 -1.67 -20.02
C ALA A 97 12.97 -2.69 -21.18
N HIS A 98 12.06 -3.68 -21.09
CA HIS A 98 11.86 -4.66 -22.17
C HIS A 98 11.29 -4.02 -23.45
N ARG A 99 10.40 -3.03 -23.32
CA ARG A 99 9.80 -2.35 -24.49
C ARG A 99 10.83 -1.50 -25.25
N GLN A 100 11.79 -0.90 -24.56
CA GLN A 100 12.89 -0.17 -25.21
C GLN A 100 13.89 -1.13 -25.86
N ALA A 101 14.23 -2.25 -25.22
CA ALA A 101 15.08 -3.27 -25.82
C ALA A 101 14.47 -3.90 -27.08
N GLN A 102 13.15 -4.11 -27.11
CA GLN A 102 12.43 -4.62 -28.29
C GLN A 102 12.32 -3.60 -29.44
N LYS A 103 12.51 -2.30 -29.16
CA LYS A 103 12.58 -1.25 -30.18
C LYS A 103 13.99 -0.99 -30.69
N ALA A 104 14.99 -1.77 -30.26
CA ALA A 104 16.31 -1.73 -30.87
C ALA A 104 16.16 -2.00 -32.37
N PRO A 105 16.79 -1.19 -33.25
CA PRO A 105 16.64 -1.35 -34.68
C PRO A 105 17.12 -2.75 -35.05
N VAL A 106 16.21 -3.51 -35.63
CA VAL A 106 16.53 -4.76 -36.31
C VAL A 106 17.66 -4.45 -37.30
N ASP A 107 18.85 -4.97 -37.02
CA ASP A 107 20.07 -4.69 -37.78
C ASP A 107 19.82 -4.98 -39.27
N ARG A 108 20.11 -4.03 -40.16
CA ARG A 108 19.80 -4.16 -41.60
C ARG A 108 20.61 -5.28 -42.29
N SER A 109 21.53 -5.91 -41.56
CA SER A 109 22.42 -6.98 -42.03
C SER A 109 21.70 -8.28 -42.40
N TRP A 110 20.63 -8.67 -41.72
CA TRP A 110 19.94 -9.94 -42.03
C TRP A 110 19.13 -9.90 -43.33
N TRP A 111 18.65 -8.73 -43.75
CA TRP A 111 17.93 -8.58 -45.02
C TRP A 111 18.85 -8.75 -46.24
N GLN A 112 20.12 -8.37 -46.11
CA GLN A 112 21.12 -8.52 -47.17
C GLN A 112 21.50 -10.01 -47.36
N HIS A 113 21.46 -10.82 -46.30
CA HIS A 113 21.75 -12.25 -46.37
C HIS A 113 20.68 -13.05 -47.14
N LEU A 114 19.41 -12.63 -47.08
CA LEU A 114 18.32 -13.31 -47.79
C LEU A 114 18.28 -13.03 -49.30
N GLN A 115 18.97 -11.99 -49.78
CA GLN A 115 19.06 -11.68 -51.22
C GLN A 115 20.18 -12.46 -51.94
N GLY A 116 21.09 -13.10 -51.20
CA GLY A 116 22.19 -13.88 -51.76
C GLY A 116 21.85 -15.32 -52.19
N ILE A 117 20.66 -15.84 -51.85
CA ILE A 117 20.29 -17.26 -52.09
C ILE A 117 19.76 -17.50 -53.53
N LYS A 118 19.68 -16.48 -54.40
CA LYS A 118 19.14 -16.63 -55.77
C LYS A 118 20.14 -16.90 -56.90
N ALA A 119 21.43 -17.11 -56.63
CA ALA A 119 22.40 -17.44 -57.68
C ALA A 119 22.97 -18.86 -57.48
N SER A 120 22.19 -19.88 -57.86
CA SER A 120 22.74 -21.21 -58.16
C SER A 120 23.08 -21.26 -59.65
N PRO A 121 24.32 -21.63 -60.04
CA PRO A 121 24.67 -21.76 -61.46
C PRO A 121 24.07 -23.04 -62.03
N GLU A 122 23.28 -22.90 -63.09
CA GLU A 122 22.77 -24.01 -63.88
C GLU A 122 23.90 -24.55 -64.77
N ALA A 123 24.15 -25.85 -64.65
CA ALA A 123 25.20 -26.58 -65.34
C ALA A 123 24.99 -26.59 -66.86
N ALA A 124 25.98 -26.09 -67.62
CA ALA A 124 26.06 -26.30 -69.05
C ALA A 124 26.74 -27.64 -69.34
N THR A 125 25.95 -28.60 -69.82
CA THR A 125 26.39 -29.91 -70.32
C THR A 125 26.45 -29.88 -71.84
N ARG A 126 27.65 -29.93 -72.43
CA ARG A 126 28.08 -30.67 -73.64
C ARG A 126 29.24 -29.98 -74.35
#